data_AF-A0A961GDQ8-F1
#
_entry.id   AF-A0A961GDQ8-F1
#
_cell.length_a   1.000
_cell.length_b   1.000
_cell.length_c   1.000
_cell.angle_alpha   90.00
_cell.angle_beta   90.00
_cell.angle_gamma   90.00
#
_symmetry.space_group_name_H-M   'P 1'
#
loop_
_entity.id
_entity.type
_entity.pdbx_description
1 polymer ?
#
loop_
_entity_poly.entity_id
_entity_poly.type
_entity_poly.pdbx_seq_one_letter_code
_entity_poly.pdbx_strand_id
1 'polypeptide(L)'
;MANLRDLGWAYFDAIVAAAPLRDVNPWRVRDETGSGGRAHPAYEPDDDTLERLLGVPVHLRATSQSGVPALALDVWVAYELRRAGFHPDRVWPRASAPRVLPVEITEFIERLPRKEQAELWARIRRGQGGAGTANLLGKNYVKQVDVVMSSWATGPELMVSTKRMDSSFGKNAANRVE
;
A
#
# COMPACT_ATOMS: atom_id res chain seq x y z
N MET A 1 -16.99 10.02 16.33
CA MET A 1 -17.47 9.16 15.24
C MET A 1 -16.29 8.84 14.34
N ALA A 2 -16.08 7.57 14.00
CA ALA A 2 -15.06 7.19 13.02
C ALA A 2 -15.41 7.83 11.67
N ASN A 3 -14.43 8.41 10.98
CA ASN A 3 -14.69 8.99 9.67
C ASN A 3 -14.83 7.87 8.62
N LEU A 4 -15.34 8.19 7.43
CA LEU A 4 -15.59 7.19 6.37
C LEU A 4 -14.32 6.42 5.96
N ARG A 5 -13.16 7.06 6.04
CA ARG A 5 -11.86 6.46 5.72
C ARG A 5 -11.42 5.47 6.80
N ASP A 6 -11.67 5.77 8.07
CA ASP A 6 -11.41 4.85 9.19
C ASP A 6 -12.28 3.59 9.09
N LEU A 7 -13.56 3.76 8.74
CA LEU A 7 -14.46 2.63 8.46
C LEU A 7 -13.96 1.82 7.27
N GLY A 8 -13.55 2.48 6.18
CA GLY A 8 -12.96 1.83 5.02
C GLY A 8 -11.75 0.97 5.38
N TRP A 9 -10.82 1.51 6.17
CA TRP A 9 -9.64 0.78 6.64
C TRP A 9 -9.99 -0.51 7.39
N ALA A 10 -11.00 -0.50 8.25
CA ALA A 10 -11.41 -1.70 8.98
C ALA A 10 -11.86 -2.82 8.01
N TYR A 11 -12.63 -2.49 6.97
CA TYR A 11 -13.01 -3.46 5.94
C TYR A 11 -11.82 -3.90 5.09
N PHE A 12 -10.97 -2.96 4.67
CA PHE A 12 -9.79 -3.27 3.86
C PHE A 12 -8.83 -4.22 4.57
N ASP A 13 -8.56 -4.00 5.86
CA ASP A 13 -7.71 -4.88 6.67
C ASP A 13 -8.30 -6.29 6.76
N ALA A 14 -9.63 -6.40 6.99
CA ALA A 14 -10.30 -7.69 7.06
C ALA A 14 -10.24 -8.44 5.71
N ILE A 15 -10.45 -7.74 4.59
CA ILE A 15 -10.41 -8.33 3.25
C ILE A 15 -8.99 -8.83 2.93
N VAL A 16 -7.97 -7.99 3.13
CA VAL A 16 -6.58 -8.36 2.87
C VAL A 16 -6.12 -9.50 3.77
N ALA A 17 -6.50 -9.48 5.06
CA ALA A 17 -6.15 -10.55 5.99
C ALA A 17 -6.80 -11.89 5.59
N ALA A 18 -8.00 -11.87 5.02
CA ALA A 18 -8.73 -13.05 4.59
C ALA A 18 -8.48 -13.47 3.12
N ALA A 19 -7.64 -12.73 2.38
CA ALA A 19 -7.39 -12.98 0.97
C ALA A 19 -6.69 -14.34 0.76
N PRO A 20 -7.26 -15.27 -0.04
CA PRO A 20 -6.68 -16.61 -0.22
C PRO A 20 -5.29 -16.61 -0.85
N LEU A 21 -5.00 -15.64 -1.71
CA LEU A 21 -3.75 -15.55 -2.45
C LEU A 21 -2.70 -14.66 -1.77
N ARG A 22 -2.94 -14.20 -0.53
CA ARG A 22 -2.08 -13.22 0.16
C ARG A 22 -0.62 -13.66 0.32
N ASP A 23 -0.40 -14.97 0.46
CA ASP A 23 0.91 -15.60 0.65
C ASP A 23 1.40 -16.28 -0.65
N VAL A 24 0.72 -16.03 -1.77
CA VAL A 24 0.97 -16.65 -3.06
C VAL A 24 1.56 -15.62 -4.02
N ASN A 25 2.77 -15.87 -4.49
CA ASN A 25 3.46 -14.98 -5.46
C ASN A 25 2.61 -14.80 -6.73
N PRO A 26 2.42 -13.57 -7.26
CA PRO A 26 1.59 -13.34 -8.44
C PRO A 26 2.31 -13.68 -9.75
N TRP A 27 3.63 -13.85 -9.75
CA TRP A 27 4.37 -14.26 -10.94
C TRP A 27 4.35 -15.79 -11.06
N ARG A 28 3.71 -16.29 -12.12
CA ARG A 28 3.70 -17.71 -12.51
C ARG A 28 4.59 -17.93 -13.70
N VAL A 29 5.21 -19.10 -13.75
CA VAL A 29 5.88 -19.58 -14.96
C VAL A 29 4.82 -20.23 -15.84
N ARG A 30 4.62 -19.70 -17.05
CA ARG A 30 3.77 -20.34 -18.05
C ARG A 30 4.63 -21.09 -19.04
N ASP A 31 4.39 -22.39 -19.15
CA ASP A 31 4.92 -23.18 -20.25
C ASP A 31 4.07 -22.89 -21.48
N GLU A 32 4.71 -22.44 -22.56
CA GLU A 32 4.05 -22.41 -23.85
C GLU A 32 3.80 -23.86 -24.27
N THR A 33 2.55 -24.31 -24.23
CA THR A 33 2.13 -25.61 -24.77
C THR A 33 2.33 -25.61 -26.29
N GLY A 34 3.55 -25.91 -26.72
CA GLY A 34 3.99 -25.96 -28.11
C GLY A 34 5.50 -26.19 -28.15
N SER A 35 5.92 -27.29 -28.76
CA SER A 35 7.29 -27.81 -28.81
C SER A 35 8.35 -26.74 -29.15
N GLY A 36 8.99 -26.18 -28.11
CA GLY A 36 10.16 -25.30 -28.23
C GLY A 36 10.07 -23.93 -27.53
N GLY A 37 8.92 -23.55 -26.96
CA GLY A 37 8.76 -22.26 -26.28
C GLY A 37 9.52 -22.17 -24.95
N ARG A 38 10.23 -21.07 -24.71
CA ARG A 38 10.82 -20.79 -23.39
C ARG A 38 9.71 -20.42 -22.41
N ALA A 39 9.68 -21.09 -21.28
CA ALA A 39 8.87 -20.71 -20.14
C ALA A 39 9.08 -19.23 -19.79
N HIS A 40 8.00 -18.44 -19.74
CA HIS A 40 8.07 -17.01 -19.43
C HIS A 40 7.24 -16.67 -18.18
N PRO A 41 7.69 -15.71 -17.37
CA PRO A 41 6.92 -15.24 -16.23
C PRO A 41 5.68 -14.47 -16.71
N ALA A 42 4.51 -14.83 -16.19
CA ALA A 42 3.25 -14.14 -16.38
C ALA A 42 2.75 -13.64 -15.02
N TYR A 43 2.31 -12.38 -14.97
CA TYR A 43 1.70 -11.80 -13.78
C TYR A 43 0.22 -12.20 -13.72
N GLU A 44 -0.19 -12.77 -12.58
CA GLU A 44 -1.56 -13.18 -12.28
C GLU A 44 -2.08 -12.35 -11.09
N PRO A 45 -2.84 -11.27 -11.35
CA PRO A 45 -3.42 -10.43 -10.31
C PRO A 45 -4.44 -11.21 -9.48
N ASP A 46 -4.58 -10.84 -8.21
CA ASP A 46 -5.71 -11.30 -7.38
C ASP A 46 -6.90 -10.36 -7.60
N ASP A 47 -7.60 -10.60 -8.71
CA ASP A 47 -8.78 -9.84 -9.12
C ASP A 47 -9.95 -10.00 -8.13
N ASP A 48 -10.09 -11.16 -7.50
CA ASP A 48 -11.13 -11.43 -6.49
C ASP A 48 -10.96 -10.51 -5.27
N THR A 49 -9.73 -10.34 -4.79
CA THR A 49 -9.43 -9.39 -3.71
C THR A 49 -9.64 -7.94 -4.17
N LEU A 50 -9.27 -7.59 -5.41
CA LEU A 50 -9.54 -6.25 -5.96
C LEU A 50 -11.04 -5.94 -5.97
N GLU A 51 -11.86 -6.86 -6.46
CA GLU A 51 -13.31 -6.70 -6.54
C GLU A 51 -13.91 -6.46 -5.15
N ARG A 52 -13.49 -7.25 -4.15
CA ARG A 52 -13.94 -7.08 -2.76
C ARG A 52 -13.54 -5.73 -2.18
N LEU A 53 -12.31 -5.29 -2.41
CA LEU A 53 -11.83 -3.98 -1.96
C LEU A 53 -12.63 -2.83 -2.61
N LEU A 54 -12.90 -2.92 -3.92
CA LEU A 54 -13.72 -1.95 -4.65
C LEU A 54 -15.20 -1.98 -4.24
N GLY A 55 -15.69 -3.09 -3.70
CA GLY A 55 -17.02 -3.21 -3.10
C GLY A 55 -17.21 -2.41 -1.81
N VAL A 56 -16.15 -2.12 -1.06
CA VAL A 56 -16.23 -1.37 0.21
C VAL A 56 -16.77 0.06 0.02
N PRO A 57 -16.26 0.88 -0.92
CA PRO A 57 -16.86 2.18 -1.20
C PRO A 57 -18.36 2.12 -1.53
N VAL A 58 -18.80 1.09 -2.26
CA VAL A 58 -20.22 0.90 -2.60
C VAL A 58 -21.03 0.57 -1.35
N HIS A 59 -20.55 -0.36 -0.53
CA HIS A 59 -21.16 -0.74 0.75
C HIS A 59 -21.29 0.45 1.71
N LEU A 60 -20.25 1.28 1.80
CA LEU A 60 -20.22 2.49 2.61
C LEU A 60 -20.99 3.67 2.00
N ARG A 61 -21.56 3.51 0.79
CA ARG A 61 -22.21 4.59 0.02
C ARG A 61 -21.31 5.82 -0.13
N ALA A 62 -20.02 5.57 -0.31
CA ALA A 62 -19.00 6.59 -0.42
C ALA A 62 -19.14 7.35 -1.75
N THR A 63 -19.03 8.68 -1.71
CA THR A 63 -18.97 9.48 -2.94
C THR A 63 -17.61 9.31 -3.62
N SER A 64 -17.53 9.61 -4.91
CA SER A 64 -16.26 9.61 -5.65
C SER A 64 -15.21 10.57 -5.06
N GLN A 65 -15.65 11.63 -4.38
CA GLN A 65 -14.81 12.65 -3.74
C GLN A 65 -14.38 12.28 -2.31
N SER A 66 -14.89 11.19 -1.74
CA SER A 66 -14.57 10.76 -0.37
C SER A 66 -13.13 10.26 -0.20
N GLY A 67 -12.45 9.95 -1.29
CA GLY A 67 -11.11 9.33 -1.30
C GLY A 67 -11.09 7.84 -0.94
N VAL A 68 -12.19 7.25 -0.48
CA VAL A 68 -12.30 5.81 -0.17
C VAL A 68 -12.17 4.93 -1.43
N PRO A 69 -12.75 5.28 -2.60
CA PRO A 69 -12.53 4.51 -3.83
C PRO A 69 -11.06 4.45 -4.27
N ALA A 70 -10.35 5.57 -4.21
CA ALA A 70 -8.92 5.60 -4.55
C ALA A 70 -8.11 4.76 -3.54
N LEU A 71 -8.45 4.87 -2.25
CA LEU A 71 -7.80 4.11 -1.20
C LEU A 71 -7.95 2.59 -1.37
N ALA A 72 -9.09 2.10 -1.85
CA ALA A 72 -9.26 0.67 -2.16
C ALA A 72 -8.22 0.16 -3.17
N LEU A 73 -7.94 0.96 -4.21
CA LEU A 73 -6.92 0.65 -5.20
C LEU A 73 -5.51 0.74 -4.61
N ASP A 74 -5.23 1.76 -3.79
CA ASP A 74 -3.93 1.90 -3.10
C ASP A 74 -3.61 0.67 -2.24
N VAL A 75 -4.61 0.19 -1.50
CA VAL A 75 -4.50 -1.02 -0.67
C VAL A 75 -4.22 -2.24 -1.52
N TRP A 76 -4.92 -2.41 -2.64
CA TRP A 76 -4.71 -3.53 -3.54
C TRP A 76 -3.30 -3.51 -4.17
N VAL A 77 -2.84 -2.35 -4.65
CA VAL A 77 -1.48 -2.22 -5.20
C VAL A 77 -0.41 -2.54 -4.14
N ALA A 78 -0.55 -2.02 -2.91
CA ALA A 78 0.37 -2.34 -1.82
C ALA A 78 0.31 -3.82 -1.41
N TYR A 79 -0.85 -4.46 -1.52
CA TYR A 79 -1.04 -5.89 -1.33
C TYR A 79 -0.34 -6.72 -2.42
N GLU A 80 -0.50 -6.37 -3.69
CA GLU A 80 0.14 -7.06 -4.82
C GLU A 80 1.67 -6.95 -4.78
N LEU A 81 2.21 -5.78 -4.41
CA LEU A 81 3.65 -5.62 -4.20
C LEU A 81 4.15 -6.56 -3.09
N ARG A 82 3.43 -6.68 -1.98
CA ARG A 82 3.80 -7.62 -0.92
C ARG A 82 3.71 -9.07 -1.40
N ARG A 83 2.67 -9.45 -2.15
CA ARG A 83 2.57 -10.77 -2.79
C ARG A 83 3.75 -11.03 -3.74
N ALA A 84 4.22 -10.02 -4.45
CA ALA A 84 5.38 -10.11 -5.35
C ALA A 84 6.72 -10.34 -4.62
N GLY A 85 6.74 -10.32 -3.29
CA GLY A 85 7.92 -10.59 -2.47
C GLY A 85 8.63 -9.35 -1.98
N PHE A 86 8.08 -8.15 -2.20
CA PHE A 86 8.64 -6.93 -1.60
C PHE A 86 8.43 -6.94 -0.07
N HIS A 87 9.41 -6.40 0.66
CA HIS A 87 9.40 -6.40 2.12
C HIS A 87 8.13 -5.71 2.66
N PRO A 88 7.35 -6.36 3.57
CA PRO A 88 6.06 -5.85 4.02
C PRO A 88 6.06 -4.44 4.61
N ASP A 89 7.14 -4.06 5.30
CA ASP A 89 7.28 -2.73 5.91
C ASP A 89 7.94 -1.69 5.00
N ARG A 90 8.50 -2.10 3.85
CA ARG A 90 9.04 -1.16 2.85
C ARG A 90 7.96 -0.66 1.89
N VAL A 91 6.86 -1.38 1.76
CA VAL A 91 5.71 -1.00 0.93
C VAL A 91 4.68 -0.29 1.80
N TRP A 92 4.38 0.97 1.46
CA TRP A 92 3.33 1.75 2.11
C TRP A 92 2.15 1.99 1.15
N PRO A 93 0.90 1.94 1.63
CA PRO A 93 0.51 1.72 3.02
C PRO A 93 0.78 0.29 3.52
N ARG A 94 1.24 0.19 4.78
CA ARG A 94 1.43 -1.09 5.46
C ARG A 94 0.11 -1.83 5.65
N ALA A 95 0.21 -3.15 5.75
CA ALA A 95 -0.92 -4.07 5.99
C ALA A 95 -1.71 -3.77 7.27
N SER A 96 -1.05 -3.17 8.26
CA SER A 96 -1.63 -2.80 9.54
C SER A 96 -1.15 -1.41 9.96
N ALA A 97 -1.88 -0.77 10.87
CA ALA A 97 -1.46 0.51 11.43
C ALA A 97 -0.14 0.37 12.21
N PRO A 98 0.73 1.40 12.20
CA PRO A 98 0.65 2.61 11.38
C PRO A 98 0.87 2.30 9.89
N ARG A 99 0.18 3.02 9.00
CA ARG A 99 0.23 2.79 7.54
C ARG A 99 1.56 3.19 6.93
N VAL A 100 2.30 4.06 7.61
CA VAL A 100 3.65 4.46 7.24
C VAL A 100 4.52 4.31 8.47
N LEU A 101 5.57 3.49 8.35
CA LEU A 101 6.60 3.33 9.35
C LEU A 101 7.87 2.86 8.63
N PRO A 102 9.00 3.54 8.80
CA PRO A 102 10.28 3.10 8.23
C PRO A 102 10.62 1.67 8.67
N VAL A 103 11.07 0.86 7.73
CA VAL A 103 11.48 -0.53 7.99
C VAL A 103 12.61 -0.58 9.01
N GLU A 104 13.48 0.41 9.03
CA GLU A 104 14.58 0.52 9.99
C GLU A 104 14.07 0.64 11.43
N ILE A 105 12.90 1.23 11.65
CA ILE A 105 12.27 1.29 12.97
C ILE A 105 11.73 -0.10 13.35
N THR A 106 11.11 -0.83 12.41
CA THR A 106 10.57 -2.16 12.71
C THR A 106 11.69 -3.16 12.98
N GLU A 107 12.73 -3.17 12.16
CA GLU A 107 13.95 -3.96 12.35
C GLU A 107 14.67 -3.61 13.67
N PHE A 108 14.73 -2.32 14.04
CA PHE A 108 15.29 -1.92 15.33
C PHE A 108 14.49 -2.50 16.49
N ILE A 109 13.16 -2.36 16.47
CA ILE A 109 12.29 -2.86 17.52
C ILE A 109 12.40 -4.39 17.63
N GLU A 110 12.43 -5.11 16.52
CA GLU A 110 12.53 -6.58 16.50
C GLU A 110 13.81 -7.12 17.15
N ARG A 111 14.87 -6.30 17.24
CA ARG A 111 16.13 -6.65 17.90
C ARG A 111 16.15 -6.38 19.41
N LEU A 112 15.13 -5.72 19.97
CA LEU A 112 15.04 -5.43 21.40
C LEU A 112 14.54 -6.65 22.21
N PRO A 113 14.75 -6.70 23.53
CA PRO A 113 14.11 -7.68 24.40
C PRO A 113 12.57 -7.66 24.29
N ARG A 114 11.92 -8.84 24.33
CA ARG A 114 10.46 -8.99 24.12
C ARG A 114 9.58 -8.01 24.92
N LYS A 115 9.99 -7.68 26.15
CA LYS A 115 9.27 -6.73 27.01
C LYS A 115 9.27 -5.32 26.40
N GLU A 116 10.42 -4.86 25.94
CA GLU A 116 10.59 -3.54 25.30
C GLU A 116 9.89 -3.49 23.95
N GLN A 117 9.92 -4.58 23.18
CA GLN A 117 9.17 -4.69 21.93
C GLN A 117 7.67 -4.45 22.16
N ALA A 118 7.09 -5.15 23.14
CA ALA A 118 5.67 -5.03 23.45
C ALA A 118 5.30 -3.61 23.89
N GLU A 119 6.16 -2.98 24.69
CA GLU A 119 5.96 -1.60 25.14
C GLU A 119 6.02 -0.60 23.98
N LEU A 120 7.03 -0.68 23.13
CA LEU A 120 7.18 0.23 21.98
C LEU A 120 6.07 0.05 20.96
N TRP A 121 5.70 -1.19 20.63
CA TRP A 121 4.57 -1.45 19.74
C TRP A 121 3.25 -0.94 20.32
N ALA A 122 3.03 -1.04 21.63
CA ALA A 122 1.86 -0.46 22.28
C ALA A 122 1.82 1.08 22.13
N ARG A 123 2.97 1.76 22.26
CA ARG A 123 3.08 3.22 22.03
C ARG A 123 2.83 3.60 20.57
N ILE A 124 3.46 2.90 19.64
CA ILE A 124 3.30 3.14 18.19
C ILE A 124 1.85 2.95 17.76
N ARG A 125 1.18 1.88 18.20
CA ARG A 125 -0.23 1.61 17.90
C ARG A 125 -1.18 2.67 18.47
N ARG A 126 -0.78 3.36 19.56
CA ARG A 126 -1.51 4.52 20.11
C ARG A 126 -1.23 5.83 19.36
N GLY A 127 -0.48 5.78 18.27
CA GLY A 127 -0.16 6.95 17.43
C GLY A 127 1.09 7.71 17.87
N GLN A 128 1.88 7.19 18.82
CA GLN A 128 3.14 7.82 19.25
C GLN A 128 4.31 7.52 18.29
N GLY A 129 4.04 6.94 17.11
CA GLY A 129 5.00 6.68 16.06
C GLY A 129 4.33 6.28 14.75
N GLY A 130 5.02 6.52 13.64
CA GLY A 130 4.49 6.31 12.28
C GLY A 130 3.46 7.37 11.85
N ALA A 131 2.96 7.24 10.63
CA ALA A 131 1.98 8.16 10.05
C ALA A 131 0.84 7.42 9.33
N GLY A 132 -0.27 8.12 9.12
CA GLY A 132 -1.41 7.61 8.33
C GLY A 132 -1.28 7.83 6.82
N THR A 133 -0.36 8.68 6.38
CA THR A 133 -0.14 9.08 4.99
C THR A 133 1.35 9.19 4.69
N ALA A 134 1.77 8.77 3.50
CA ALA A 134 3.15 8.90 3.04
C ALA A 134 3.34 10.28 2.39
N ASN A 135 4.27 11.07 2.92
CA ASN A 135 4.60 12.40 2.41
C ASN A 135 6.05 12.44 1.98
N LEU A 136 6.29 12.97 0.79
CA LEU A 136 7.61 13.07 0.16
C LEU A 136 7.92 14.52 -0.16
N LEU A 137 9.09 14.97 0.24
CA LEU A 137 9.57 16.32 -0.07
C LEU A 137 10.12 16.32 -1.50
N GLY A 138 9.40 16.98 -2.41
CA GLY A 138 9.95 17.38 -3.71
C GLY A 138 10.72 18.68 -3.61
N LYS A 139 11.30 19.13 -4.74
CA LYS A 139 12.14 20.35 -4.79
C LYS A 139 11.43 21.60 -4.27
N ASN A 140 10.13 21.73 -4.52
CA ASN A 140 9.36 22.94 -4.20
C ASN A 140 8.18 22.69 -3.23
N TYR A 141 7.78 21.43 -3.01
CA TYR A 141 6.58 21.12 -2.23
C TYR A 141 6.61 19.70 -1.66
N VAL A 142 5.85 19.50 -0.59
CA VAL A 142 5.58 18.16 -0.04
C VAL A 142 4.41 17.55 -0.79
N LYS A 143 4.60 16.34 -1.31
CA LYS A 143 3.59 15.56 -2.03
C LYS A 143 3.15 14.37 -1.18
N GLN A 144 1.84 14.22 -1.02
CA GLN A 144 1.29 12.96 -0.52
C GLN A 144 1.29 11.92 -1.64
N VAL A 145 1.89 10.77 -1.38
CA VAL A 145 1.96 9.64 -2.31
C VAL A 145 0.98 8.54 -1.88
N ASP A 146 0.39 7.89 -2.86
CA ASP A 146 -0.69 6.91 -2.66
C ASP A 146 -0.09 5.55 -2.27
N VAL A 147 0.82 5.01 -3.08
CA VAL A 147 1.65 3.85 -2.74
C VAL A 147 3.12 4.17 -2.99
N VAL A 148 3.97 3.82 -2.04
CA VAL A 148 5.43 4.05 -2.14
C VAL A 148 6.20 2.87 -1.61
N MET A 149 7.34 2.58 -2.26
CA MET A 149 8.39 1.75 -1.69
C MET A 149 9.57 2.63 -1.32
N SER A 150 10.02 2.58 -0.07
CA SER A 150 11.07 3.47 0.43
C SER A 150 11.83 2.84 1.60
N SER A 151 13.07 3.28 1.78
CA SER A 151 13.89 3.03 2.98
C SER A 151 14.70 4.29 3.32
N TRP A 152 15.24 4.40 4.53
CA TRP A 152 16.11 5.53 4.87
C TRP A 152 17.43 5.49 4.12
N ALA A 153 17.94 4.29 3.82
CA ALA A 153 19.22 4.12 3.14
C ALA A 153 19.18 4.56 1.67
N THR A 154 18.04 4.34 0.99
CA THR A 154 17.88 4.54 -0.45
C THR A 154 16.94 5.67 -0.82
N GLY A 155 16.12 6.13 0.12
CA GLY A 155 15.03 7.05 -0.16
C GLY A 155 13.89 6.36 -0.94
N PRO A 156 13.10 7.12 -1.70
CA PRO A 156 11.97 6.61 -2.47
C PRO A 156 12.46 5.81 -3.68
N GLU A 157 12.12 4.53 -3.75
CA GLU A 157 12.53 3.62 -4.82
C GLU A 157 11.43 3.46 -5.88
N LEU A 158 10.16 3.48 -5.46
CA LEU A 158 8.99 3.37 -6.33
C LEU A 158 7.87 4.25 -5.81
N MET A 159 7.16 4.95 -6.70
CA MET A 159 5.95 5.70 -6.38
C MET A 159 4.84 5.36 -7.38
N VAL A 160 3.66 4.99 -6.87
CA VAL A 160 2.46 4.79 -7.68
C VAL A 160 1.44 5.86 -7.29
N SER A 161 0.86 6.50 -8.31
CA SER A 161 -0.19 7.50 -8.17
C SER A 161 -1.48 6.94 -8.77
N THR A 162 -2.51 6.77 -7.95
CA THR A 162 -3.80 6.17 -8.35
C THR A 162 -4.89 7.22 -8.63
N LYS A 163 -4.56 8.51 -8.46
CA LYS A 163 -5.46 9.63 -8.78
C LYS A 163 -5.65 9.78 -10.29
N ARG A 164 -6.90 9.93 -10.74
CA ARG A 164 -7.21 10.30 -12.14
C ARG A 164 -6.56 11.64 -12.47
N MET A 165 -5.87 11.69 -13.61
CA MET A 165 -5.11 12.87 -14.02
C MET A 165 -5.97 14.03 -14.56
N ASP A 166 -7.27 13.84 -14.73
CA ASP A 166 -8.19 14.79 -15.40
C ASP A 166 -8.42 16.08 -14.59
N SER A 167 -8.77 16.01 -13.30
CA SER A 167 -8.95 17.21 -12.47
C SER A 167 -7.63 17.85 -12.01
N SER A 168 -6.51 17.14 -12.20
CA SER A 168 -5.17 17.56 -11.79
C SER A 168 -4.32 18.12 -12.94
N PHE A 169 -4.74 17.92 -14.19
CA PHE A 169 -3.95 18.34 -15.36
C PHE A 169 -3.66 19.83 -15.33
N GLY A 170 -4.68 20.66 -15.01
CA GLY A 170 -4.52 22.11 -14.84
C GLY A 170 -3.84 22.52 -13.54
N LYS A 171 -4.13 21.86 -12.41
CA LYS A 171 -3.57 22.22 -11.09
C LYS A 171 -2.11 21.80 -10.90
N ASN A 172 -1.64 20.79 -11.63
CA ASN A 172 -0.27 20.28 -11.57
C ASN A 172 0.56 20.56 -12.84
N ALA A 173 0.04 21.33 -13.80
CA ALA A 173 0.80 21.72 -14.99
C ALA A 173 2.09 22.49 -14.63
N ALA A 174 2.01 23.41 -13.67
CA ALA A 174 3.18 24.13 -13.16
C ALA A 174 4.09 23.25 -12.27
N ASN A 175 3.57 22.13 -11.75
CA ASN A 175 4.25 21.24 -10.81
C ASN A 175 4.97 20.06 -11.49
N ARG A 176 5.03 20.06 -12.83
CA ARG A 176 5.59 19.00 -13.68
C ARG A 176 6.92 19.34 -14.35
N VAL A 177 7.39 20.57 -14.20
CA VAL A 177 8.76 20.92 -14.58
C VAL A 177 9.68 20.48 -13.45
N GLU A 178 10.12 19.23 -13.55
CA GLU A 178 11.39 18.77 -12.98
C GLU A 178 12.43 18.70 -14.11
#